data_AF-A0A920BU87-F1
#
_entry.id   AF-A0A920BU87-F1
#
_cell.length_a   1.000
_cell.length_b   1.000
_cell.length_c   1.000
_cell.angle_alpha   90.00
_cell.angle_beta   90.00
_cell.angle_gamma   90.00
#
_symmetry.space_group_name_H-M   'P 1'
#
loop_
_entity.id
_entity.type
_entity.pdbx_description
1 polymer ?
#
loop_
_entity_poly.entity_id
_entity_poly.type
_entity_poly.pdbx_seq_one_letter_code
_entity_poly.pdbx_strand_id
1 'polypeptide(L)'
;MKAPVKLASIPRSTYYDLVKRMGRPDPDSDLKEEIKAIFEEHEGRYGYRRIGDELANRGHRVNHKKIQRLMKKLGLKCLVRMKKYKSYKGMVGKIAPNILDRNFIAKCPI
;
A
#
# COMPACT_ATOMS: atom_id res chain seq x y z
N MET A 1 -40.99 7.29 -18.28
CA MET A 1 -39.92 6.99 -17.29
C MET A 1 -39.43 8.26 -16.54
N LYS A 2 -40.31 9.04 -15.88
CA LYS A 2 -39.95 10.28 -15.14
C LYS A 2 -40.18 10.21 -13.62
N ALA A 3 -40.85 9.15 -13.15
CA ALA A 3 -41.30 9.03 -11.76
C ALA A 3 -40.18 8.82 -10.71
N PRO A 4 -39.15 7.97 -10.93
CA PRO A 4 -38.21 7.64 -9.85
C PRO A 4 -37.22 8.76 -9.51
N VAL A 5 -36.80 9.56 -10.50
CA VAL A 5 -35.80 10.64 -10.30
C VAL A 5 -36.38 11.82 -9.51
N LYS A 6 -37.68 12.11 -9.68
CA LYS A 6 -38.39 13.16 -8.91
C LYS A 6 -38.53 12.80 -7.44
N LEU A 7 -38.68 11.52 -7.11
CA LEU A 7 -38.82 11.04 -5.73
C LEU A 7 -37.50 11.17 -4.94
N ALA A 8 -36.36 11.01 -5.63
CA ALA A 8 -35.04 10.99 -5.01
C ALA A 8 -34.40 12.37 -4.81
N SER A 9 -35.04 13.48 -5.22
CA SER A 9 -34.45 14.84 -5.20
C SER A 9 -33.09 14.97 -5.90
N ILE A 10 -32.80 14.11 -6.87
CA ILE A 10 -31.54 14.14 -7.66
C ILE A 10 -31.78 14.89 -8.97
N PRO A 11 -30.89 15.81 -9.39
CA PRO A 11 -31.00 16.45 -10.69
C PRO A 11 -30.95 15.41 -11.83
N ARG A 12 -31.79 15.63 -12.86
CA ARG A 12 -31.93 14.69 -13.98
C ARG A 12 -30.61 14.43 -14.70
N SER A 13 -29.78 15.45 -14.90
CA SER A 13 -28.44 15.33 -15.50
C SER A 13 -27.56 14.37 -14.69
N THR A 14 -27.51 14.55 -13.36
CA THR A 14 -26.76 13.69 -12.44
C THR A 14 -27.19 12.23 -12.53
N TYR A 15 -28.50 11.95 -12.62
CA TYR A 15 -29.00 10.59 -12.78
C TYR A 15 -28.47 9.91 -14.05
N TYR A 16 -28.61 10.56 -15.22
CA TYR A 16 -28.16 9.98 -16.48
C TYR A 16 -26.63 9.89 -16.58
N ASP A 17 -25.91 10.84 -15.97
CA ASP A 17 -24.45 10.78 -15.87
C ASP A 17 -23.98 9.59 -15.03
N LEU A 18 -24.66 9.32 -13.91
CA LEU A 18 -24.40 8.13 -13.08
C LEU A 18 -24.69 6.85 -13.85
N VAL A 19 -25.87 6.74 -14.48
CA VAL A 19 -26.24 5.57 -15.29
C VAL A 19 -25.22 5.32 -16.40
N LYS A 20 -24.76 6.38 -17.08
CA LYS A 20 -23.72 6.30 -18.12
C LYS A 20 -22.36 5.83 -17.59
N ARG A 21 -22.05 6.09 -16.32
CA ARG A 21 -20.81 5.65 -15.67
C ARG A 21 -20.91 4.21 -15.14
N MET A 22 -22.09 3.78 -14.69
CA MET A 22 -22.32 2.47 -14.07
C MET A 22 -22.04 1.29 -15.03
N GLY A 23 -22.22 1.48 -16.34
CA GLY A 23 -21.98 0.44 -17.35
C GLY A 23 -20.57 0.43 -17.96
N ARG A 24 -19.62 1.23 -17.45
CA ARG A 24 -18.27 1.28 -18.02
C ARG A 24 -17.42 0.13 -17.47
N PRO A 25 -16.71 -0.63 -18.34
CA PRO A 25 -15.74 -1.60 -17.86
C PRO A 25 -14.63 -0.89 -17.10
N ASP A 26 -14.10 -1.56 -16.08
CA ASP A 26 -12.99 -1.02 -15.30
C ASP A 26 -11.71 -1.07 -16.14
N PRO A 27 -11.08 0.07 -16.49
CA PRO A 27 -9.85 0.08 -17.27
C PRO A 27 -8.67 -0.54 -16.50
N ASP A 28 -8.78 -0.69 -15.18
CA ASP A 28 -7.75 -1.28 -14.33
C ASP A 28 -8.07 -2.77 -14.02
N SER A 29 -9.00 -3.43 -14.72
CA SER A 29 -9.39 -4.84 -14.45
C SER A 29 -8.20 -5.79 -14.47
N ASP A 30 -7.43 -5.78 -15.56
CA ASP A 30 -6.37 -6.76 -15.80
C ASP A 30 -5.25 -6.58 -14.76
N LEU A 31 -4.92 -5.32 -14.48
CA LEU A 31 -3.94 -4.97 -13.46
C LEU A 31 -4.40 -5.38 -12.05
N LYS A 32 -5.69 -5.34 -11.75
CA LYS A 32 -6.22 -5.80 -10.46
C LYS A 32 -6.10 -7.32 -10.31
N GLU A 33 -6.38 -8.06 -11.38
CA GLU A 33 -6.24 -9.51 -11.39
C GLU A 33 -4.78 -9.92 -11.17
N GLU A 34 -3.85 -9.24 -11.85
CA GLU A 34 -2.43 -9.54 -11.69
C GLU A 34 -1.89 -9.17 -10.30
N ILE A 35 -2.30 -8.01 -9.75
CA ILE A 35 -2.00 -7.64 -8.36
C ILE A 35 -2.51 -8.71 -7.39
N LYS A 36 -3.70 -9.26 -7.64
CA LYS A 36 -4.30 -10.29 -6.79
C LYS A 36 -3.54 -11.62 -6.91
N ALA A 37 -3.15 -12.02 -8.12
CA ALA A 37 -2.35 -13.21 -8.36
C ALA A 37 -1.00 -13.14 -7.63
N ILE A 38 -0.26 -12.03 -7.78
CA ILE A 38 1.02 -11.81 -7.07
C ILE A 38 0.82 -11.82 -5.56
N PHE A 39 -0.27 -11.22 -5.07
CA PHE A 39 -0.56 -11.17 -3.65
C PHE A 39 -0.82 -12.58 -3.08
N GLU A 40 -1.57 -13.42 -3.78
CA GLU A 40 -1.86 -14.81 -3.38
C GLU A 40 -0.62 -15.71 -3.48
N GLU A 41 0.17 -15.57 -4.54
CA GLU A 41 1.45 -16.28 -4.75
C GLU A 41 2.42 -16.08 -3.57
N HIS A 42 2.41 -14.88 -2.98
CA HIS A 42 3.25 -14.54 -1.82
C HIS A 42 2.52 -14.61 -0.47
N GLU A 43 1.40 -15.33 -0.39
CA GLU A 43 0.62 -15.56 0.83
C GLU A 43 0.21 -14.26 1.55
N GLY A 44 -0.04 -13.19 0.79
CA GLY A 44 -0.40 -11.88 1.31
C GLY A 44 0.70 -11.15 2.09
N ARG A 45 1.95 -11.59 2.01
CA ARG A 45 3.09 -10.93 2.67
C ARG A 45 3.53 -9.67 1.93
N TYR A 46 3.31 -9.62 0.62
CA TYR A 46 3.77 -8.52 -0.20
C TYR A 46 2.83 -7.33 -0.11
N GLY A 47 3.42 -6.16 0.17
CA GLY A 47 2.73 -4.87 0.10
C GLY A 47 2.91 -4.20 -1.24
N TYR A 48 2.27 -3.04 -1.43
CA TYR A 48 2.25 -2.31 -2.70
C TYR A 48 3.62 -1.99 -3.30
N ARG A 49 4.67 -1.86 -2.47
CA ARG A 49 6.06 -1.64 -2.94
C ARG A 49 6.61 -2.91 -3.60
N ARG A 50 6.60 -4.04 -2.87
CA ARG A 50 7.09 -5.33 -3.41
C ARG A 50 6.27 -5.82 -4.60
N ILE A 51 4.96 -5.59 -4.59
CA ILE A 51 4.11 -5.89 -5.74
C ILE A 51 4.49 -5.02 -6.94
N GLY A 52 4.86 -3.76 -6.73
CA GLY A 52 5.37 -2.90 -7.79
C GLY A 52 6.70 -3.37 -8.37
N ASP A 53 7.61 -3.85 -7.52
CA ASP A 53 8.87 -4.44 -7.96
C ASP A 53 8.63 -5.73 -8.77
N GLU A 54 7.71 -6.58 -8.31
CA GLU A 54 7.34 -7.82 -9.01
C GLU A 54 6.63 -7.55 -10.35
N LEU A 55 5.72 -6.57 -10.38
CA LEU A 55 5.12 -6.10 -11.63
C LEU A 55 6.18 -5.57 -12.59
N ALA A 56 7.17 -4.83 -12.10
CA ALA A 56 8.27 -4.34 -12.94
C ALA A 56 9.12 -5.50 -13.49
N ASN A 57 9.38 -6.54 -12.69
CA ASN A 57 10.06 -7.76 -13.14
C ASN A 57 9.29 -8.48 -14.25
N ARG A 58 7.96 -8.44 -14.20
CA ARG A 58 7.06 -9.00 -15.24
C ARG A 58 6.88 -8.07 -16.44
N GLY A 59 7.55 -6.91 -16.48
CA GLY A 59 7.50 -5.95 -17.59
C GLY A 59 6.43 -4.86 -17.44
N HIS A 60 5.65 -4.86 -16.37
CA HIS A 60 4.62 -3.86 -16.09
C HIS A 60 5.20 -2.68 -15.31
N ARG A 61 5.53 -1.58 -16.00
CA ARG A 61 5.96 -0.33 -15.36
C ARG A 61 4.76 0.48 -14.88
N VAL A 62 4.30 0.18 -13.66
CA VAL A 62 3.18 0.89 -13.01
C VAL A 62 3.67 1.72 -11.83
N ASN A 63 3.18 2.94 -11.69
CA ASN A 63 3.49 3.79 -10.54
C ASN A 63 2.97 3.15 -9.23
N HIS A 64 3.84 3.08 -8.21
CA HIS A 64 3.51 2.55 -6.88
C HIS A 64 2.25 3.18 -6.25
N LYS A 65 1.95 4.46 -6.53
CA LYS A 65 0.73 5.13 -6.06
C LYS A 65 -0.54 4.52 -6.66
N LYS A 66 -0.50 4.13 -7.94
CA LYS A 66 -1.61 3.47 -8.63
C LYS A 66 -1.86 2.09 -8.02
N ILE A 67 -0.81 1.31 -7.81
CA ILE A 67 -0.87 -0.01 -7.15
C ILE A 67 -1.46 0.13 -5.74
N GLN A 68 -0.98 1.07 -4.94
CA GLN A 68 -1.50 1.32 -3.59
C GLN A 68 -3.00 1.65 -3.60
N ARG A 69 -3.45 2.49 -4.54
CA ARG A 69 -4.87 2.84 -4.71
C ARG A 69 -5.71 1.62 -5.08
N LEU A 70 -5.21 0.76 -5.98
CA LEU A 70 -5.91 -0.46 -6.41
C LEU A 70 -5.98 -1.50 -5.31
N MET A 71 -4.87 -1.77 -4.60
CA MET A 71 -4.89 -2.66 -3.42
C MET A 71 -5.90 -2.19 -2.38
N LYS A 72 -5.97 -0.88 -2.10
CA LYS A 72 -6.95 -0.32 -1.17
C LYS A 72 -8.39 -0.55 -1.64
N LYS A 73 -8.68 -0.38 -2.93
CA LYS A 73 -10.00 -0.67 -3.51
C LYS A 73 -10.37 -2.16 -3.42
N LEU A 74 -9.38 -3.05 -3.54
CA LEU A 74 -9.55 -4.50 -3.43
C LEU A 74 -9.56 -5.00 -1.97
N GLY A 75 -9.25 -4.14 -0.99
CA GLY A 75 -9.15 -4.54 0.42
C GLY A 75 -7.89 -5.35 0.75
N LEU A 76 -6.94 -5.46 -0.17
CA LEU A 76 -5.69 -6.21 0.02
C LEU A 76 -4.77 -5.46 0.98
N LYS A 77 -4.41 -6.10 2.10
CA LYS A 77 -3.47 -5.57 3.09
C LYS A 77 -2.36 -6.57 3.30
N CYS A 78 -1.11 -6.10 3.31
CA CYS A 78 -0.01 -7.00 3.60
C CYS A 78 -0.01 -7.44 5.06
N LEU A 79 0.38 -8.69 5.29
CA LEU A 79 0.63 -9.22 6.63
C LEU A 79 1.90 -8.58 7.19
N VAL A 80 1.73 -7.72 8.19
CA VAL A 80 2.86 -7.13 8.92
C VAL A 80 3.21 -8.04 10.09
N ARG A 81 4.48 -8.42 10.18
CA ARG A 81 4.97 -9.22 11.32
C ARG A 81 4.81 -8.41 12.60
N MET A 82 4.17 -9.00 13.60
CA MET A 82 4.05 -8.40 14.92
C MET A 82 5.45 -8.12 15.50
N LYS A 83 5.64 -6.91 16.02
CA LYS A 83 6.89 -6.52 16.70
C LYS A 83 7.04 -7.35 17.97
N LYS A 84 8.15 -8.09 18.08
CA LYS A 84 8.51 -8.79 19.32
C LYS A 84 8.89 -7.78 20.41
N TYR A 85 8.55 -8.11 21.66
CA TYR A 85 8.98 -7.35 22.83
C TYR A 85 10.51 -7.26 22.88
N LYS A 86 11.02 -6.08 23.25
CA LYS A 86 12.44 -5.83 23.53
C LYS A 86 12.52 -5.30 24.96
N SER A 87 13.22 -6.01 25.85
CA SER A 87 13.40 -5.62 27.26
C SER A 87 14.33 -4.41 27.42
N TYR A 88 15.27 -4.23 26.50
CA TYR A 88 16.20 -3.10 26.48
C TYR A 88 15.45 -1.78 26.20
N LYS A 89 15.42 -0.89 27.20
CA LYS A 89 14.76 0.42 27.15
C LYS A 89 15.72 1.59 26.91
N GLY A 90 16.95 1.33 26.46
CA GLY A 90 18.02 2.34 26.35
C GLY A 90 18.96 2.29 27.54
N MET A 91 19.35 3.44 28.10
CA MET A 91 20.26 3.55 29.27
C MET A 91 19.61 3.11 30.60
N VAL A 92 18.69 2.17 30.56
CA VAL A 92 17.97 1.69 31.74
C VAL A 92 18.63 0.39 32.20
N GLY A 93 19.30 0.44 33.35
CA GLY A 93 19.99 -0.70 33.96
C GLY A 93 21.47 -0.42 34.25
N LYS A 94 22.21 -1.47 34.61
CA LYS A 94 23.65 -1.38 34.88
C LYS A 94 24.42 -1.38 33.56
N ILE A 95 24.90 -0.20 33.15
CA ILE A 95 25.77 -0.05 31.98
C ILE A 95 27.17 -0.56 32.37
N ALA A 96 27.71 -1.51 31.62
CA ALA A 96 29.08 -1.95 31.81
C ALA A 96 30.04 -0.78 31.47
N PRO A 97 31.09 -0.56 32.26
CA PRO A 97 32.06 0.49 31.98
C PRO A 97 32.72 0.25 30.61
N ASN A 98 32.97 1.34 29.87
CA ASN A 98 33.68 1.27 28.59
C ASN A 98 35.17 1.00 28.84
N ILE A 99 35.56 -0.27 28.87
CA ILE A 99 36.94 -0.70 29.17
C ILE A 99 37.92 -0.27 28.06
N LEU A 100 37.45 -0.19 26.82
CA LEU A 100 38.28 0.12 25.65
C LEU A 100 38.56 1.62 25.49
N ASP A 101 37.68 2.47 26.01
CA ASP A 101 37.72 3.94 25.97
C ASP A 101 38.30 4.55 24.67
N ARG A 102 37.90 3.99 23.53
CA ARG A 102 38.42 4.43 22.22
C ARG A 102 37.83 5.79 21.85
N ASN A 103 38.70 6.73 21.56
CA ASN A 103 38.32 8.04 21.06
C ASN A 103 38.01 7.97 19.55
N PHE A 104 36.73 8.13 19.18
CA PHE A 104 36.27 8.19 17.80
C PHE A 104 36.12 9.64 17.28
N ILE A 105 36.53 10.63 18.07
CA ILE A 105 36.46 12.04 17.68
C ILE A 105 37.69 12.37 16.82
N ALA A 106 37.49 12.51 15.51
CA ALA A 106 38.48 13.08 14.61
C ALA A 106 38.40 14.61 14.68
N LYS A 107 39.52 15.29 14.94
CA LYS A 107 39.57 16.76 15.03
C LYS A 107 39.37 17.47 13.69
N CYS A 108 39.67 16.80 12.59
CA CYS A 108 39.42 17.28 11.23
C CYS A 108 38.82 16.13 10.39
N PRO A 109 37.97 16.45 9.39
CA PRO A 109 37.56 15.46 8.40
C PRO A 109 38.78 14.99 7.59
N ILE A 110 38.70 13.74 7.13
CA ILE A 110 39.64 13.18 6.16
C ILE A 110 39.36 13.79 4.79
#